data_AF-A0A6H9GP72-F1
#
_entry.id   AF-A0A6H9GP72-F1
#
_cell.length_a   1.000
_cell.length_b   1.000
_cell.length_c   1.000
_cell.angle_alpha   90.00
_cell.angle_beta   90.00
_cell.angle_gamma   90.00
#
_symmetry.space_group_name_H-M   'P 1'
#
loop_
_entity.id
_entity.type
_entity.pdbx_description
1 polymer ?
#
loop_
_entity_poly.entity_id
_entity_poly.type
_entity_poly.pdbx_seq_one_letter_code
_entity_poly.pdbx_strand_id
1 'polypeptide(L)'
;MRVAIAGAGLAGLSCAKYLVDAGHTPIVLERRDVLGGKIAAWKDADGDWYETGLHIFFGAYPNMLQLFKELGIEDRLQWKEHSMIFNQPEKPGTYSRFDFPDIPAPINGIVAILRNNDMLTWEEKIKFGLGLIPAIVKGQSYVEEMDKYSWSEWLEKQNIPSRVEKEVFIAMSKALNFIDPNEISATILLTALNRFLQEKNGSKMAFLDGSPTERLCQPLVDYITARGGEVRLNAPLKEILLNGDGTVKAFLMRGLDGGEDYLFEADLYVSAMPVDPLKVLLPKPWQEDKFFQKLEGLEGVPVINLHLWFDRKLTDIDHLLFSRSPLLSVYADMSNTCKEYANPDRSMLELVLAPAQDWISKSDEEIIAATMKELEKLFPQHFTGDNPSQLLKYHLVKTPRSVYKATPGRQGYRPSQKTPIENFYLAGDYTMQKYLGSMEGAVLSGKLAAAVISKDHPAAPLNPNKTQSTPVSSAR
;
A
#
# COMPACT_ATOMS: atom_id res chain seq x y z
N MET A 1 -15.59 8.66 24.36
CA MET A 1 -15.99 7.24 24.27
C MET A 1 -14.77 6.38 24.02
N ARG A 2 -14.75 5.15 24.54
CA ARG A 2 -13.74 4.12 24.25
C ARG A 2 -14.07 3.45 22.92
N VAL A 3 -13.11 3.37 22.01
CA VAL A 3 -13.30 2.81 20.67
C VAL A 3 -12.31 1.66 20.46
N ALA A 4 -12.78 0.42 20.39
CA ALA A 4 -11.93 -0.74 20.09
C ALA A 4 -11.67 -0.83 18.58
N ILE A 5 -10.41 -0.96 18.16
CA ILE A 5 -10.02 -1.01 16.75
C ILE A 5 -9.24 -2.30 16.49
N ALA A 6 -9.79 -3.22 15.70
CA ALA A 6 -9.11 -4.46 15.35
C ALA A 6 -8.15 -4.24 14.16
N GLY A 7 -6.84 -4.27 14.43
CA GLY A 7 -5.74 -4.15 13.45
C GLY A 7 -4.97 -2.83 13.54
N ALA A 8 -3.64 -2.90 13.66
CA ALA A 8 -2.71 -1.77 13.64
C ALA A 8 -2.00 -1.60 12.28
N GLY A 9 -2.71 -1.84 11.18
CA GLY A 9 -2.31 -1.34 9.87
C GLY A 9 -2.49 0.17 9.76
N LEU A 10 -2.05 0.78 8.65
CA LEU A 10 -2.20 2.22 8.41
C LEU A 10 -3.64 2.74 8.61
N ALA A 11 -4.65 1.96 8.21
CA ALA A 11 -6.05 2.33 8.41
C ALA A 11 -6.45 2.41 9.89
N GLY A 12 -6.04 1.43 10.70
CA GLY A 12 -6.34 1.39 12.13
C GLY A 12 -5.58 2.46 12.91
N LEU A 13 -4.29 2.63 12.62
CA LEU A 13 -3.47 3.68 13.23
C LEU A 13 -3.94 5.08 12.85
N SER A 14 -4.32 5.31 11.58
CA SER A 14 -4.93 6.57 11.15
C SER A 14 -6.27 6.82 11.86
N CYS A 15 -7.14 5.81 11.94
CA CYS A 15 -8.42 5.92 12.67
C CYS A 15 -8.20 6.31 14.12
N ALA A 16 -7.28 5.63 14.82
CA ALA A 16 -6.93 5.93 16.20
C ALA A 16 -6.38 7.36 16.36
N LYS A 17 -5.44 7.77 15.50
CA LYS A 17 -4.87 9.13 15.52
C LYS A 17 -5.97 10.19 15.46
N TYR A 18 -6.88 10.09 14.49
CA TYR A 18 -7.94 11.08 14.31
C TYR A 18 -9.06 10.97 15.35
N LEU A 19 -9.31 9.79 15.93
CA LEU A 19 -10.24 9.64 17.05
C LEU A 19 -9.72 10.29 18.33
N VAL A 20 -8.42 10.17 18.60
CA VAL A 20 -7.78 10.89 19.71
C VAL A 20 -7.92 12.40 19.51
N ASP A 21 -7.64 12.91 18.31
CA ASP A 21 -7.79 14.35 18.00
C ASP A 21 -9.22 14.84 18.25
N ALA A 22 -10.22 13.98 17.99
CA ALA A 22 -11.63 14.27 18.21
C ALA A 22 -12.09 14.11 19.68
N GLY A 23 -11.22 13.68 20.60
CA GLY A 23 -11.56 13.54 22.02
C GLY A 23 -12.07 12.16 22.45
N HIS A 24 -11.90 11.14 21.60
CA HIS A 24 -12.18 9.74 21.94
C HIS A 24 -10.94 9.04 22.51
N THR A 25 -11.16 7.87 23.11
CA THR A 25 -10.10 6.99 23.63
C THR A 25 -10.04 5.73 22.77
N PRO A 26 -9.26 5.71 21.67
CA PRO A 26 -9.13 4.52 20.85
C PRO A 26 -8.17 3.52 21.50
N ILE A 27 -8.51 2.23 21.39
CA ILE A 27 -7.69 1.10 21.77
C ILE A 27 -7.48 0.23 20.54
N VAL A 28 -6.28 0.27 19.97
CA VAL A 28 -5.90 -0.53 18.81
C VAL A 28 -5.42 -1.90 19.28
N LEU A 29 -5.97 -2.96 18.71
CA LEU A 29 -5.70 -4.35 19.04
C LEU A 29 -5.10 -5.03 17.80
N GLU A 30 -3.79 -5.23 17.80
CA GLU A 30 -3.05 -5.87 16.71
C GLU A 30 -2.77 -7.32 17.03
N ARG A 31 -3.07 -8.21 16.09
CA ARG A 31 -2.89 -9.64 16.26
C ARG A 31 -1.42 -10.05 16.38
N ARG A 32 -0.53 -9.40 15.62
CA ARG A 32 0.89 -9.74 15.57
C ARG A 32 1.70 -8.97 16.60
N ASP A 33 2.96 -9.33 16.72
CA ASP A 33 4.01 -8.64 17.47
C ASP A 33 4.66 -7.49 16.67
N VAL A 34 4.06 -7.09 15.54
CA VAL A 34 4.59 -6.06 14.63
C VAL A 34 3.49 -5.11 14.14
N LEU A 35 3.80 -3.82 14.05
CA LEU A 35 2.91 -2.78 13.53
C LEU A 35 2.93 -2.72 12.00
N GLY A 36 1.88 -2.15 11.41
CA GLY A 36 1.86 -1.72 10.00
C GLY A 36 1.10 -2.62 9.04
N GLY A 37 0.81 -3.87 9.43
CA GLY A 37 0.05 -4.77 8.56
C GLY A 37 0.82 -5.07 7.27
N LYS A 38 0.31 -4.58 6.13
CA LYS A 38 0.93 -4.75 4.80
C LYS A 38 2.20 -3.91 4.59
N ILE A 39 2.50 -2.96 5.48
CA ILE A 39 3.75 -2.19 5.48
C ILE A 39 4.73 -2.66 6.57
N ALA A 40 4.45 -3.77 7.25
CA ALA A 40 5.28 -4.23 8.36
C ALA A 40 6.66 -4.67 7.89
N ALA A 41 7.66 -4.50 8.75
CA ALA A 41 9.03 -4.97 8.55
C ALA A 41 9.55 -5.67 9.81
N TRP A 42 10.53 -6.55 9.64
CA TRP A 42 11.19 -7.31 10.71
C TRP A 42 12.70 -7.23 10.57
N LYS A 43 13.43 -7.31 11.68
CA LYS A 43 14.89 -7.49 11.68
C LYS A 43 15.22 -8.97 11.76
N ASP A 44 16.19 -9.42 10.97
CA ASP A 44 16.77 -10.74 11.11
C ASP A 44 17.88 -10.78 12.19
N ALA A 45 18.55 -11.93 12.32
CA ALA A 45 19.60 -12.14 13.31
C ALA A 45 20.86 -11.28 13.08
N ASP A 46 21.09 -10.81 11.86
CA ASP A 46 22.20 -9.92 11.52
C ASP A 46 21.84 -8.44 11.74
N GLY A 47 20.57 -8.16 12.07
CA GLY A 47 20.05 -6.81 12.25
C GLY A 47 19.55 -6.15 10.97
N ASP A 48 19.51 -6.88 9.85
CA ASP A 48 19.01 -6.36 8.59
C ASP A 48 17.49 -6.43 8.53
N TRP A 49 16.87 -5.38 7.99
CA TRP A 49 15.43 -5.31 7.82
C TRP A 49 14.97 -6.00 6.53
N TYR A 50 13.81 -6.66 6.63
CA TYR A 50 13.03 -7.13 5.48
C TYR A 50 11.56 -6.75 5.66
N GLU A 51 10.92 -6.34 4.57
CA GLU A 51 9.61 -5.71 4.55
C GLU A 51 8.53 -6.65 3.98
N THR A 52 7.26 -6.29 4.19
CA THR A 52 6.14 -7.00 3.58
C THR A 52 5.99 -6.68 2.08
N GLY A 53 6.52 -5.54 1.64
CA GLY A 53 6.41 -5.04 0.27
C GLY A 53 7.28 -3.81 0.03
N LEU A 54 7.59 -3.55 -1.24
CA LEU A 54 8.30 -2.34 -1.66
C LEU A 54 7.32 -1.17 -1.77
N HIS A 55 7.39 -0.25 -0.80
CA HIS A 55 6.43 0.84 -0.66
C HIS A 55 6.94 2.17 -1.23
N ILE A 56 6.12 2.82 -2.06
CA ILE A 56 6.43 4.11 -2.68
C ILE A 56 5.40 5.16 -2.28
N PHE A 57 5.88 6.29 -1.82
CA PHE A 57 5.09 7.47 -1.51
C PHE A 57 5.05 8.38 -2.74
N PHE A 58 3.86 8.91 -3.06
CA PHE A 58 3.67 9.79 -4.20
C PHE A 58 3.32 11.21 -3.75
N GLY A 59 3.66 12.20 -4.56
CA GLY A 59 3.23 13.59 -4.33
C GLY A 59 1.70 13.72 -4.26
N ALA A 60 0.99 12.92 -5.05
CA ALA A 60 -0.47 12.89 -5.07
C ALA A 60 -1.10 12.11 -3.88
N TYR A 61 -0.41 11.95 -2.74
CA TYR A 61 -0.90 11.32 -1.51
C TYR A 61 -1.18 12.37 -0.42
N PRO A 62 -2.20 13.23 -0.57
CA PRO A 62 -2.39 14.38 0.32
C PRO A 62 -2.68 13.98 1.76
N ASN A 63 -3.39 12.87 2.03
CA ASN A 63 -3.68 12.47 3.41
C ASN A 63 -2.43 11.88 4.09
N MET A 64 -1.59 11.16 3.35
CA MET A 64 -0.31 10.69 3.85
C MET A 64 0.64 11.86 4.11
N LEU A 65 0.78 12.79 3.17
CA LEU A 65 1.64 13.97 3.37
C LEU A 65 1.15 14.86 4.51
N GLN A 66 -0.17 15.03 4.64
CA GLN A 66 -0.77 15.69 5.78
C GLN A 66 -0.46 14.95 7.09
N LEU A 67 -0.56 13.62 7.12
CA LEU A 67 -0.26 12.82 8.30
C LEU A 67 1.22 12.96 8.72
N PHE A 68 2.15 12.90 7.76
CA PHE A 68 3.58 13.12 8.02
C PHE A 68 3.84 14.50 8.64
N LYS A 69 3.15 15.53 8.13
CA LYS A 69 3.21 16.89 8.67
C LYS A 69 2.61 17.01 10.07
N GLU A 70 1.47 16.39 10.31
CA GLU A 70 0.81 16.38 11.63
C GLU A 70 1.67 15.68 12.69
N LEU A 71 2.51 14.73 12.29
CA LEU A 71 3.44 14.01 13.15
C LEU A 71 4.84 14.66 13.20
N GLY A 72 5.12 15.68 12.37
CA GLY A 72 6.42 16.34 12.28
C GLY A 72 7.54 15.43 11.80
N ILE A 73 7.27 14.58 10.81
CA ILE A 73 8.21 13.58 10.26
C ILE A 73 8.36 13.70 8.74
N GLU A 74 8.07 14.86 8.14
CA GLU A 74 8.16 15.07 6.69
C GLU A 74 9.57 14.79 6.13
N ASP A 75 10.62 14.99 6.94
CA ASP A 75 12.02 14.74 6.58
C ASP A 75 12.35 13.27 6.35
N ARG A 76 11.48 12.35 6.80
CA ARG A 76 11.63 10.91 6.58
C ARG A 76 11.30 10.46 5.15
N LEU A 77 10.72 11.33 4.31
CA LEU A 77 10.44 11.03 2.91
C LEU A 77 11.62 11.44 2.01
N GLN A 78 12.33 10.44 1.48
CA GLN A 78 13.43 10.60 0.54
C GLN A 78 12.91 10.74 -0.90
N TRP A 79 12.50 11.96 -1.27
CA TRP A 79 12.07 12.28 -2.63
C TRP A 79 13.19 12.08 -3.65
N LYS A 80 12.90 11.33 -4.71
CA LYS A 80 13.84 11.04 -5.80
C LYS A 80 13.68 12.04 -6.95
N GLU A 81 14.51 11.91 -7.98
CA GLU A 81 14.34 12.67 -9.22
C GLU A 81 12.91 12.48 -9.76
N HIS A 82 12.35 13.50 -10.42
CA HIS A 82 11.03 13.35 -11.02
C HIS A 82 11.13 12.62 -12.36
N SER A 83 11.30 11.29 -12.26
CA SER A 83 11.51 10.40 -13.40
C SER A 83 10.77 9.08 -13.23
N MET A 84 10.56 8.37 -14.33
CA MET A 84 10.16 6.96 -14.32
C MET A 84 11.14 6.17 -15.18
N ILE A 85 11.82 5.19 -14.58
CA ILE A 85 12.93 4.47 -15.20
C ILE A 85 12.52 3.00 -15.44
N PHE A 86 12.62 2.56 -16.70
CA PHE A 86 12.19 1.25 -17.16
C PHE A 86 13.38 0.47 -17.72
N ASN A 87 13.55 -0.79 -17.32
CA ASN A 87 14.48 -1.69 -18.01
C ASN A 87 14.01 -1.94 -19.46
N GLN A 88 14.95 -2.20 -20.36
CA GLN A 88 14.66 -2.55 -21.76
C GLN A 88 14.88 -4.05 -22.01
N PRO A 89 13.81 -4.88 -22.09
CA PRO A 89 13.94 -6.33 -22.31
C PRO A 89 14.72 -6.70 -23.58
N GLU A 90 14.62 -5.87 -24.62
CA GLU A 90 15.28 -6.05 -25.91
C GLU A 90 16.76 -5.64 -25.90
N LYS A 91 17.19 -4.90 -24.87
CA LYS A 91 18.57 -4.44 -24.66
C LYS A 91 18.97 -4.65 -23.19
N PRO A 92 19.27 -5.91 -22.77
CA PRO A 92 19.60 -6.26 -21.39
C PRO A 92 20.65 -5.33 -20.76
N GLY A 93 20.46 -4.99 -19.47
CA GLY A 93 21.34 -4.05 -18.75
C GLY A 93 21.16 -2.56 -19.07
N THR A 94 20.22 -2.19 -19.95
CA THR A 94 19.95 -0.78 -20.28
C THR A 94 18.58 -0.32 -19.80
N TYR A 95 18.43 1.01 -19.68
CA TYR A 95 17.23 1.66 -19.17
C TYR A 95 16.69 2.69 -20.17
N SER A 96 15.39 2.92 -20.12
CA SER A 96 14.69 4.03 -20.76
C SER A 96 14.01 4.85 -19.69
N ARG A 97 13.85 6.16 -19.89
CA ARG A 97 13.32 7.06 -18.87
C ARG A 97 12.31 8.08 -19.40
N PHE A 98 11.29 8.36 -18.59
CA PHE A 98 10.41 9.51 -18.75
C PHE A 98 10.81 10.55 -17.70
N ASP A 99 11.40 11.66 -18.13
CA ASP A 99 11.84 12.74 -17.25
C ASP A 99 10.85 13.89 -17.26
N PHE A 100 10.34 14.23 -16.08
CA PHE A 100 9.33 15.26 -15.89
C PHE A 100 10.05 16.58 -15.58
N PRO A 101 10.14 17.53 -16.53
CA PRO A 101 10.77 18.82 -16.26
C PRO A 101 9.99 19.60 -15.21
N ASP A 102 10.67 20.55 -14.56
CA ASP A 102 10.12 21.37 -13.46
C ASP A 102 9.11 22.45 -13.93
N ILE A 103 8.11 22.03 -14.71
CA ILE A 103 7.01 22.85 -15.25
C ILE A 103 5.67 22.30 -14.75
N PRO A 104 4.56 23.08 -14.81
CA PRO A 104 3.27 22.63 -14.30
C PRO A 104 2.74 21.35 -14.97
N ALA A 105 1.96 20.56 -14.21
CA ALA A 105 1.17 19.47 -14.78
C ALA A 105 -0.03 20.03 -15.57
N PRO A 106 -0.49 19.37 -16.65
CA PRO A 106 0.02 18.12 -17.22
C PRO A 106 1.19 18.29 -18.22
N ILE A 107 1.71 19.51 -18.41
CA ILE A 107 2.70 19.83 -19.45
C ILE A 107 4.00 19.05 -19.23
N ASN A 108 4.45 18.91 -17.97
CA ASN A 108 5.62 18.10 -17.62
C ASN A 108 5.50 16.65 -18.11
N GLY A 109 4.35 16.00 -17.92
CA GLY A 109 4.10 14.63 -18.38
C GLY A 109 4.05 14.53 -19.90
N ILE A 110 3.43 15.50 -20.58
CA ILE A 110 3.44 15.56 -22.05
C ILE A 110 4.88 15.67 -22.56
N VAL A 111 5.69 16.56 -21.99
CA VAL A 111 7.10 16.70 -22.37
C VAL A 111 7.90 15.43 -22.10
N ALA A 112 7.67 14.74 -20.98
CA ALA A 112 8.31 13.47 -20.67
C ALA A 112 8.02 12.41 -21.75
N ILE A 113 6.76 12.25 -22.15
CA ILE A 113 6.33 11.32 -23.20
C ILE A 113 6.94 11.70 -24.56
N LEU A 114 6.94 12.99 -24.91
CA LEU A 114 7.48 13.46 -26.18
C LEU A 114 8.99 13.26 -26.27
N ARG A 115 9.74 13.48 -25.18
CA ARG A 115 11.20 13.32 -25.12
C ARG A 115 11.67 11.87 -25.16
N ASN A 116 10.89 10.93 -24.64
CA ASN A 116 11.24 9.51 -24.66
C ASN A 116 11.09 8.93 -26.08
N ASN A 117 12.17 8.46 -26.71
CA ASN A 117 12.11 7.90 -28.08
C ASN A 117 12.42 6.40 -28.15
N ASP A 118 12.67 5.77 -26.99
CA ASP A 118 13.10 4.37 -26.93
C ASP A 118 11.93 3.42 -26.63
N MET A 119 10.85 3.88 -25.99
CA MET A 119 9.69 3.03 -25.68
C MET A 119 8.56 3.15 -26.71
N LEU A 120 8.16 4.38 -27.06
CA LEU A 120 7.00 4.65 -27.90
C LEU A 120 7.38 5.38 -29.19
N THR A 121 6.83 4.92 -30.31
CA THR A 121 6.86 5.60 -31.61
C THR A 121 5.95 6.84 -31.60
N TRP A 122 6.14 7.75 -32.56
CA TRP A 122 5.30 8.94 -32.71
C TRP A 122 3.83 8.62 -32.95
N GLU A 123 3.54 7.59 -33.75
CA GLU A 123 2.17 7.14 -34.00
C GLU A 123 1.50 6.65 -32.71
N GLU A 124 2.20 5.84 -31.92
CA GLU A 124 1.72 5.35 -30.63
C GLU A 124 1.47 6.48 -29.64
N LYS A 125 2.38 7.47 -29.55
CA LYS A 125 2.20 8.66 -28.70
C LYS A 125 0.93 9.44 -29.08
N ILE A 126 0.70 9.66 -30.37
CA ILE A 126 -0.49 10.39 -30.86
C ILE A 126 -1.76 9.60 -30.54
N LYS A 127 -1.80 8.31 -30.88
CA LYS A 127 -2.98 7.46 -30.60
C LYS A 127 -3.27 7.36 -29.10
N PHE A 128 -2.24 7.23 -28.27
CA PHE A 128 -2.37 7.24 -26.82
C PHE A 128 -2.95 8.56 -26.30
N GLY A 129 -2.41 9.70 -26.76
CA GLY A 129 -2.92 11.03 -26.39
C GLY A 129 -4.39 11.22 -26.79
N LEU A 130 -4.77 10.83 -28.02
CA LEU A 130 -6.15 10.88 -28.49
C LEU A 130 -7.07 9.96 -27.67
N GLY A 131 -6.61 8.76 -27.34
CA GLY A 131 -7.37 7.79 -26.56
C GLY A 131 -7.68 8.24 -25.13
N LEU A 132 -6.84 9.11 -24.54
CA LEU A 132 -7.06 9.68 -23.20
C LEU A 132 -8.04 10.87 -23.18
N ILE A 133 -8.33 11.50 -24.33
CA ILE A 133 -9.20 12.70 -24.40
C ILE A 133 -10.55 12.49 -23.68
N PRO A 134 -11.27 11.38 -23.86
CA PRO A 134 -12.55 11.19 -23.19
C PRO A 134 -12.45 11.19 -21.66
N ALA A 135 -11.39 10.60 -21.10
CA ALA A 135 -11.16 10.60 -19.66
C ALA A 135 -10.86 12.01 -19.13
N ILE A 136 -10.05 12.77 -19.86
CA ILE A 136 -9.68 14.15 -19.49
C ILE A 136 -10.91 15.07 -19.55
N VAL A 137 -11.70 14.99 -20.63
CA VAL A 137 -12.83 15.91 -20.87
C VAL A 137 -14.05 15.58 -19.99
N LYS A 138 -14.36 14.29 -19.81
CA LYS A 138 -15.56 13.87 -19.05
C LYS A 138 -15.30 13.73 -17.54
N GLY A 139 -14.03 13.69 -17.13
CA GLY A 139 -13.63 13.71 -15.73
C GLY A 139 -14.05 12.47 -14.94
N GLN A 140 -14.28 12.66 -13.63
CA GLN A 140 -14.41 11.59 -12.66
C GLN A 140 -15.57 10.62 -12.93
N SER A 141 -16.72 11.12 -13.39
CA SER A 141 -17.88 10.26 -13.67
C SER A 141 -17.60 9.26 -14.79
N TYR A 142 -16.85 9.66 -15.82
CA TYR A 142 -16.40 8.75 -16.87
C TYR A 142 -15.41 7.73 -16.32
N VAL A 143 -14.44 8.16 -15.51
CA VAL A 143 -13.46 7.26 -14.88
C VAL A 143 -14.17 6.17 -14.07
N GLU A 144 -15.20 6.52 -13.29
CA GLU A 144 -15.99 5.54 -12.53
C GLU A 144 -16.82 4.60 -13.41
N GLU A 145 -17.40 5.11 -14.51
CA GLU A 145 -18.15 4.29 -15.46
C GLU A 145 -17.28 3.26 -16.17
N MET A 146 -15.96 3.51 -16.28
CA MET A 146 -15.02 2.58 -16.91
C MET A 146 -14.68 1.37 -16.02
N ASP A 147 -15.23 1.27 -14.80
CA ASP A 147 -15.00 0.10 -13.93
C ASP A 147 -15.55 -1.19 -14.52
N LYS A 148 -16.37 -1.12 -15.56
CA LYS A 148 -16.87 -2.28 -16.31
C LYS A 148 -15.89 -2.91 -17.29
N TYR A 149 -14.75 -2.25 -17.56
CA TYR A 149 -13.75 -2.72 -18.52
C TYR A 149 -12.43 -3.05 -17.80
N SER A 150 -11.76 -4.11 -18.25
CA SER A 150 -10.33 -4.26 -17.98
C SER A 150 -9.54 -3.15 -18.68
N TRP A 151 -8.28 -2.95 -18.29
CA TRP A 151 -7.43 -1.98 -18.96
C TRP A 151 -7.20 -2.34 -20.44
N SER A 152 -6.97 -3.62 -20.76
CA SER A 152 -6.83 -4.07 -22.16
C SER A 152 -8.08 -3.78 -22.99
N GLU A 153 -9.27 -4.09 -22.47
CA GLU A 153 -10.55 -3.81 -23.14
C GLU A 153 -10.76 -2.31 -23.36
N TRP A 154 -10.38 -1.49 -22.38
CA TRP A 154 -10.46 -0.05 -22.50
C TRP A 154 -9.50 0.48 -23.57
N LEU A 155 -8.25 0.03 -23.61
CA LEU A 155 -7.29 0.43 -24.65
C LEU A 155 -7.78 0.08 -26.06
N GLU A 156 -8.31 -1.13 -26.26
CA GLU A 156 -8.91 -1.57 -27.52
C GLU A 156 -10.07 -0.66 -27.93
N LYS A 157 -10.98 -0.38 -26.99
CA LYS A 157 -12.11 0.53 -27.21
C LYS A 157 -11.68 1.94 -27.64
N GLN A 158 -10.53 2.40 -27.15
CA GLN A 158 -9.96 3.71 -27.46
C GLN A 158 -9.06 3.69 -28.71
N ASN A 159 -8.93 2.56 -29.40
CA ASN A 159 -8.03 2.35 -30.54
C ASN A 159 -6.55 2.65 -30.22
N ILE A 160 -6.13 2.41 -28.98
CA ILE A 160 -4.73 2.56 -28.57
C ILE A 160 -3.97 1.28 -28.97
N PRO A 161 -2.79 1.38 -29.62
CA PRO A 161 -2.03 0.21 -30.03
C PRO A 161 -1.65 -0.72 -28.87
N SER A 162 -1.79 -2.02 -29.04
CA SER A 162 -1.46 -3.04 -28.02
C SER A 162 0.01 -3.01 -27.58
N ARG A 163 0.92 -2.49 -28.42
CA ARG A 163 2.31 -2.28 -28.03
C ARG A 163 2.45 -1.24 -26.92
N VAL A 164 1.60 -0.20 -26.85
CA VAL A 164 1.59 0.76 -25.73
C VAL A 164 1.29 0.04 -24.41
N GLU A 165 0.35 -0.90 -24.44
CA GLU A 165 0.02 -1.74 -23.30
C GLU A 165 1.22 -2.56 -22.82
N LYS A 166 1.86 -3.27 -23.76
CA LYS A 166 3.03 -4.10 -23.50
C LYS A 166 4.22 -3.27 -22.97
N GLU A 167 4.46 -2.09 -23.53
CA GLU A 167 5.63 -1.28 -23.21
C GLU A 167 5.49 -0.53 -21.88
N VAL A 168 4.28 -0.05 -21.56
CA VAL A 168 4.07 0.86 -20.41
C VAL A 168 3.14 0.26 -19.37
N PHE A 169 2.00 -0.27 -19.79
CA PHE A 169 0.90 -0.54 -18.87
C PHE A 169 0.95 -1.91 -18.20
N ILE A 170 1.66 -2.90 -18.73
CA ILE A 170 1.98 -4.11 -17.96
C ILE A 170 2.72 -3.74 -16.67
N ALA A 171 3.75 -2.89 -16.78
CA ALA A 171 4.52 -2.44 -15.63
C ALA A 171 3.65 -1.64 -14.63
N MET A 172 2.81 -0.74 -15.14
CA MET A 172 1.93 0.08 -14.30
C MET A 172 0.83 -0.74 -13.59
N SER A 173 0.19 -1.69 -14.29
CA SER A 173 -0.84 -2.57 -13.71
C SER A 173 -0.27 -3.44 -12.58
N LYS A 174 0.89 -4.06 -12.83
CA LYS A 174 1.60 -4.85 -11.82
C LYS A 174 2.03 -3.99 -10.62
N ALA A 175 2.50 -2.77 -10.84
CA ALA A 175 2.91 -1.88 -9.76
C ALA A 175 1.73 -1.41 -8.89
N LEU A 176 0.53 -1.26 -9.45
CA LEU A 176 -0.65 -0.75 -8.74
C LEU A 176 -1.45 -1.84 -8.01
N ASN A 177 -1.55 -3.04 -8.56
CA ASN A 177 -2.40 -4.10 -7.99
C ASN A 177 -1.88 -5.53 -8.20
N PHE A 178 -0.64 -5.69 -8.66
CA PHE A 178 0.04 -6.99 -8.81
C PHE A 178 -0.60 -7.95 -9.84
N ILE A 179 -1.45 -7.44 -10.73
CA ILE A 179 -2.15 -8.19 -11.78
C ILE A 179 -1.95 -7.54 -13.15
N ASP A 180 -2.20 -8.32 -14.20
CA ASP A 180 -1.96 -7.90 -15.57
C ASP A 180 -3.08 -6.97 -16.11
N PRO A 181 -2.79 -6.18 -17.17
CA PRO A 181 -3.76 -5.31 -17.84
C PRO A 181 -5.11 -5.91 -18.22
N ASN A 182 -5.15 -7.19 -18.58
CA ASN A 182 -6.36 -7.90 -18.98
C ASN A 182 -7.25 -8.27 -17.78
N GLU A 183 -6.73 -8.17 -16.56
CA GLU A 183 -7.47 -8.44 -15.32
C GLU A 183 -7.80 -7.16 -14.55
N ILE A 184 -6.93 -6.15 -14.55
CA ILE A 184 -7.12 -4.93 -13.75
C ILE A 184 -8.20 -4.03 -14.36
N SER A 185 -9.05 -3.45 -13.51
CA SER A 185 -10.06 -2.48 -13.93
C SER A 185 -9.42 -1.21 -14.51
N ALA A 186 -9.98 -0.71 -15.61
CA ALA A 186 -9.53 0.52 -16.24
C ALA A 186 -9.64 1.74 -15.31
N THR A 187 -10.61 1.75 -14.40
CA THR A 187 -10.77 2.80 -13.37
C THR A 187 -9.51 3.00 -12.54
N ILE A 188 -8.76 1.92 -12.26
CA ILE A 188 -7.54 1.98 -11.44
C ILE A 188 -6.46 2.80 -12.15
N LEU A 189 -6.19 2.48 -13.42
CA LEU A 189 -5.18 3.14 -14.25
C LEU A 189 -5.59 4.58 -14.56
N LEU A 190 -6.85 4.80 -14.94
CA LEU A 190 -7.38 6.14 -15.20
C LEU A 190 -7.31 7.04 -13.96
N THR A 191 -7.61 6.51 -12.77
CA THR A 191 -7.49 7.26 -11.52
C THR A 191 -6.03 7.64 -11.24
N ALA A 192 -5.09 6.71 -11.42
CA ALA A 192 -3.67 6.98 -11.25
C ALA A 192 -3.16 8.05 -12.24
N LEU A 193 -3.47 7.90 -13.53
CA LEU A 193 -3.11 8.86 -14.58
C LEU A 193 -3.70 10.25 -14.30
N ASN A 194 -4.99 10.32 -13.98
CA ASN A 194 -5.66 11.60 -13.70
C ASN A 194 -4.96 12.37 -12.57
N ARG A 195 -4.51 11.67 -11.53
CA ARG A 195 -3.82 12.30 -10.39
C ARG A 195 -2.42 12.76 -10.72
N PHE A 196 -1.68 11.94 -11.48
CA PHE A 196 -0.36 12.31 -11.97
C PHE A 196 -0.39 13.54 -12.89
N LEU A 197 -1.54 13.79 -13.53
CA LEU A 197 -1.77 14.95 -14.40
C LEU A 197 -2.35 16.17 -13.67
N GLN A 198 -2.87 16.03 -12.45
CA GLN A 198 -3.50 17.13 -11.69
C GLN A 198 -2.50 17.98 -10.91
N GLU A 199 -1.41 17.38 -10.40
CA GLU A 199 -0.46 18.05 -9.53
C GLU A 199 0.95 18.03 -10.13
N LYS A 200 1.68 19.17 -10.06
CA LYS A 200 3.05 19.29 -10.60
C LYS A 200 3.95 18.12 -10.20
N ASN A 201 3.95 17.77 -8.92
CA ASN A 201 4.76 16.68 -8.35
C ASN A 201 3.94 15.41 -8.09
N GLY A 202 2.74 15.28 -8.66
CA GLY A 202 1.80 14.21 -8.32
C GLY A 202 2.36 12.80 -8.54
N SER A 203 3.14 12.60 -9.61
CA SER A 203 3.83 11.35 -9.94
C SER A 203 5.25 11.23 -9.39
N LYS A 204 5.74 12.24 -8.65
CA LYS A 204 7.07 12.19 -8.02
C LYS A 204 7.05 11.14 -6.92
N MET A 205 8.15 10.39 -6.81
CA MET A 205 8.26 9.25 -5.90
C MET A 205 9.18 9.56 -4.73
N ALA A 206 8.86 9.00 -3.57
CA ALA A 206 9.70 8.99 -2.38
C ALA A 206 9.75 7.60 -1.74
N PHE A 207 10.90 7.30 -1.15
CA PHE A 207 11.10 6.17 -0.23
C PHE A 207 11.02 6.68 1.20
N LEU A 208 10.63 5.82 2.13
CA LEU A 208 10.79 6.10 3.56
C LEU A 208 12.26 5.94 3.94
N ASP A 209 12.73 6.71 4.91
CA ASP A 209 14.14 6.70 5.33
C ASP A 209 14.58 5.50 6.18
N GLY A 210 13.74 4.46 6.24
CA GLY A 210 13.95 3.23 6.98
C GLY A 210 12.67 2.42 7.12
N SER A 211 12.70 1.45 8.04
CA SER A 211 11.61 0.50 8.29
C SER A 211 10.28 1.19 8.59
N PRO A 212 9.18 0.89 7.87
CA PRO A 212 7.90 1.56 8.13
C PRO A 212 7.35 1.28 9.54
N THR A 213 7.69 0.14 10.14
CA THR A 213 7.32 -0.20 11.51
C THR A 213 7.89 0.81 12.52
N GLU A 214 9.17 1.18 12.41
CA GLU A 214 9.80 2.16 13.32
C GLU A 214 9.68 3.61 12.82
N ARG A 215 9.78 3.83 11.51
CA ARG A 215 9.87 5.16 10.91
C ARG A 215 8.51 5.81 10.62
N LEU A 216 7.41 5.05 10.58
CA LEU A 216 6.06 5.58 10.36
C LEU A 216 5.06 5.12 11.42
N CYS A 217 4.99 3.82 11.71
CA CYS A 217 4.00 3.30 12.66
C CYS A 217 4.30 3.70 14.10
N GLN A 218 5.56 3.66 14.55
CA GLN A 218 5.91 4.06 15.91
C GLN A 218 5.53 5.53 16.23
N PRO A 219 5.82 6.53 15.38
CA PRO A 219 5.32 7.90 15.58
C PRO A 219 3.81 8.01 15.76
N LEU A 220 3.02 7.20 15.03
CA LEU A 220 1.56 7.14 15.21
C LEU A 220 1.20 6.60 16.60
N VAL A 221 1.85 5.51 17.02
CA VAL A 221 1.63 4.91 18.35
C VAL A 221 1.99 5.90 19.46
N ASP A 222 3.13 6.57 19.35
CA ASP A 222 3.57 7.59 20.31
C ASP A 222 2.56 8.74 20.38
N TYR A 223 2.08 9.21 19.23
CA TYR A 223 1.09 10.28 19.15
C TYR A 223 -0.24 9.89 19.83
N ILE A 224 -0.72 8.67 19.59
CA ILE A 224 -1.96 8.12 20.14
C ILE A 224 -1.84 7.96 21.66
N THR A 225 -0.76 7.33 22.12
CA THR A 225 -0.54 7.01 23.54
C THR A 225 -0.29 8.25 24.39
N ALA A 226 0.46 9.24 23.88
CA ALA A 226 0.69 10.52 24.56
C ALA A 226 -0.60 11.32 24.83
N ARG A 227 -1.71 10.97 24.17
CA ARG A 227 -3.02 11.62 24.30
C ARG A 227 -4.10 10.69 24.86
N GLY A 228 -3.67 9.59 25.50
CA GLY A 228 -4.55 8.70 26.27
C GLY A 228 -5.20 7.58 25.48
N GLY A 229 -4.87 7.39 24.20
CA GLY A 229 -5.20 6.17 23.48
C GLY A 229 -4.28 5.01 23.85
N GLU A 230 -4.59 3.81 23.38
CA GLU A 230 -3.80 2.60 23.63
C GLU A 230 -3.54 1.85 22.33
N VAL A 231 -2.37 1.21 22.22
CA VAL A 231 -2.04 0.27 21.14
C VAL A 231 -1.46 -0.98 21.76
N ARG A 232 -2.12 -2.13 21.54
CA ARG A 232 -1.76 -3.43 22.11
C ARG A 232 -1.43 -4.39 20.97
N LEU A 233 -0.17 -4.80 20.90
CA LEU A 233 0.27 -5.91 20.06
C LEU A 233 -0.15 -7.23 20.69
N ASN A 234 -0.03 -8.34 19.94
CA ASN A 234 -0.30 -9.68 20.47
C ASN A 234 -1.73 -9.81 21.04
N ALA A 235 -2.69 -9.11 20.43
CA ALA A 235 -4.10 -9.06 20.81
C ALA A 235 -4.98 -9.55 19.64
N PRO A 236 -4.96 -10.86 19.32
CA PRO A 236 -5.77 -11.43 18.24
C PRO A 236 -7.27 -11.40 18.56
N LEU A 237 -8.06 -10.73 17.72
CA LEU A 237 -9.52 -10.88 17.71
C LEU A 237 -9.90 -12.31 17.32
N LYS A 238 -10.70 -12.98 18.16
CA LYS A 238 -11.23 -14.33 17.93
C LYS A 238 -12.64 -14.29 17.36
N GLU A 239 -13.50 -13.45 17.92
CA GLU A 239 -14.93 -13.39 17.58
C GLU A 239 -15.52 -12.02 17.92
N ILE A 240 -16.50 -11.57 17.13
CA ILE A 240 -17.31 -10.38 17.40
C ILE A 240 -18.61 -10.86 18.08
N LEU A 241 -18.73 -10.64 19.39
CA LEU A 241 -19.90 -11.06 20.15
C LEU A 241 -21.01 -10.00 20.04
N LEU A 242 -22.25 -10.46 19.88
CA LEU A 242 -23.40 -9.59 19.67
C LEU A 242 -24.30 -9.50 20.91
N ASN A 243 -24.95 -8.35 21.06
CA ASN A 243 -26.13 -8.17 21.90
C ASN A 243 -27.36 -8.79 21.21
N GLY A 244 -28.46 -8.92 21.97
CA GLY A 244 -29.72 -9.45 21.43
C GLY A 244 -30.36 -8.62 20.32
N ASP A 245 -30.00 -7.34 20.20
CA ASP A 245 -30.43 -6.41 19.15
C ASP A 245 -29.53 -6.42 17.90
N GLY A 246 -28.46 -7.25 17.90
CA GLY A 246 -27.52 -7.37 16.80
C GLY A 246 -26.36 -6.38 16.81
N THR A 247 -26.30 -5.44 17.77
CA THR A 247 -25.14 -4.58 18.00
C THR A 247 -23.97 -5.35 18.61
N VAL A 248 -22.75 -4.81 18.52
CA VAL A 248 -21.58 -5.45 19.13
C VAL A 248 -21.62 -5.30 20.64
N LYS A 249 -21.54 -6.43 21.35
CA LYS A 249 -21.39 -6.49 22.80
C LYS A 249 -19.93 -6.33 23.22
N ALA A 250 -19.05 -7.13 22.61
CA ALA A 250 -17.64 -7.22 22.95
C ALA A 250 -16.84 -7.84 21.80
N PHE A 251 -15.53 -7.58 21.80
CA PHE A 251 -14.58 -8.40 21.07
C PHE A 251 -14.09 -9.52 21.99
N LEU A 252 -14.27 -10.78 21.57
CA LEU A 252 -13.63 -11.92 22.22
C LEU A 252 -12.19 -12.00 21.72
N MET A 253 -11.23 -11.78 22.61
CA MET A 253 -9.81 -11.81 22.30
C MET A 253 -9.25 -13.20 22.59
N ARG A 254 -8.41 -13.73 21.70
CA ARG A 254 -7.77 -15.03 21.90
C ARG A 254 -6.59 -14.89 22.86
N GLY A 255 -6.55 -15.74 23.88
CA GLY A 255 -5.40 -15.88 24.76
C GLY A 255 -4.19 -16.46 24.01
N LEU A 256 -2.99 -15.96 24.33
CA LEU A 256 -1.74 -16.45 23.74
C LEU A 256 -1.04 -17.43 24.68
N ASP A 257 -0.21 -18.30 24.11
CA ASP A 257 0.64 -19.25 24.85
C ASP A 257 -0.12 -20.12 25.87
N GLY A 258 -1.34 -20.53 25.50
CA GLY A 258 -2.23 -21.31 26.36
C GLY A 258 -3.03 -20.51 27.38
N GLY A 259 -2.95 -19.18 27.34
CA GLY A 259 -3.78 -18.27 28.13
C GLY A 259 -5.27 -18.35 27.75
N GLU A 260 -6.12 -17.99 28.69
CA GLU A 260 -7.57 -17.96 28.48
C GLU A 260 -8.00 -16.81 27.56
N ASP A 261 -9.06 -17.05 26.79
CA ASP A 261 -9.71 -15.99 26.03
C ASP A 261 -10.35 -14.98 26.98
N TYR A 262 -10.37 -13.71 26.59
CA TYR A 262 -10.92 -12.64 27.41
C TYR A 262 -11.81 -11.70 26.60
N LEU A 263 -12.79 -11.09 27.28
CA LEU A 263 -13.68 -10.13 26.67
C LEU A 263 -13.05 -8.74 26.68
N PHE A 264 -13.13 -8.04 25.55
CA PHE A 264 -12.77 -6.65 25.42
C PHE A 264 -14.01 -5.81 25.09
N GLU A 265 -14.50 -5.09 26.08
CA GLU A 265 -15.67 -4.20 25.96
C GLU A 265 -15.23 -2.75 25.71
N ALA A 266 -15.92 -2.11 24.78
CA ALA A 266 -15.80 -0.70 24.41
C ALA A 266 -17.19 -0.15 24.01
N ASP A 267 -17.28 1.18 23.90
CA ASP A 267 -18.55 1.81 23.51
C ASP A 267 -18.82 1.63 22.00
N LEU A 268 -17.75 1.69 21.20
CA LEU A 268 -17.78 1.58 19.74
C LEU A 268 -16.67 0.64 19.26
N TYR A 269 -16.88 0.04 18.09
CA TYR A 269 -15.99 -0.96 17.51
C TYR A 269 -15.66 -0.64 16.05
N VAL A 270 -14.40 -0.81 15.67
CA VAL A 270 -13.91 -0.62 14.31
C VAL A 270 -13.18 -1.88 13.88
N SER A 271 -13.56 -2.46 12.73
CA SER A 271 -12.67 -3.39 12.04
C SER A 271 -11.77 -2.62 11.09
N ALA A 272 -10.47 -2.59 11.40
CA ALA A 272 -9.42 -2.12 10.50
C ALA A 272 -8.61 -3.28 9.86
N MET A 273 -9.15 -4.50 9.96
CA MET A 273 -8.57 -5.72 9.38
C MET A 273 -8.68 -5.71 7.85
N PRO A 274 -7.83 -6.46 7.13
CA PRO A 274 -8.06 -6.75 5.72
C PRO A 274 -9.43 -7.42 5.51
N VAL A 275 -10.00 -7.28 4.30
CA VAL A 275 -11.36 -7.78 4.01
C VAL A 275 -11.48 -9.29 4.18
N ASP A 276 -10.46 -10.07 3.78
CA ASP A 276 -10.50 -11.53 3.84
C ASP A 276 -10.68 -12.10 5.27
N PRO A 277 -9.86 -11.72 6.29
CA PRO A 277 -10.10 -12.14 7.66
C PRO A 277 -11.39 -11.53 8.26
N LEU A 278 -11.80 -10.33 7.85
CA LEU A 278 -13.08 -9.77 8.31
C LEU A 278 -14.25 -10.65 7.88
N LYS A 279 -14.30 -11.09 6.62
CA LYS A 279 -15.37 -11.98 6.11
C LYS A 279 -15.54 -13.23 6.96
N VAL A 280 -14.42 -13.84 7.38
CA VAL A 280 -14.42 -15.04 8.24
C VAL A 280 -14.96 -14.76 9.64
N LEU A 281 -14.73 -13.55 10.16
CA LEU A 281 -15.13 -13.11 11.50
C LEU A 281 -16.52 -12.46 11.56
N LEU A 282 -17.22 -12.33 10.43
CA LEU A 282 -18.57 -11.75 10.40
C LEU A 282 -19.53 -12.63 11.22
N PRO A 283 -20.22 -12.06 12.22
CA PRO A 283 -21.30 -12.75 12.93
C PRO A 283 -22.36 -13.27 11.95
N LYS A 284 -22.86 -14.49 12.19
CA LYS A 284 -23.87 -15.12 11.32
C LYS A 284 -25.07 -14.22 11.01
N PRO A 285 -25.66 -13.46 11.96
CA PRO A 285 -26.79 -12.58 11.65
C PRO A 285 -26.45 -11.47 10.64
N TRP A 286 -25.19 -11.05 10.56
CA TRP A 286 -24.75 -9.99 9.63
C TRP A 286 -24.49 -10.53 8.23
N GLN A 287 -24.26 -11.84 8.05
CA GLN A 287 -23.98 -12.45 6.74
C GLN A 287 -25.18 -12.38 5.79
N GLU A 288 -26.39 -12.21 6.32
CA GLU A 288 -27.62 -12.03 5.52
C GLU A 288 -27.87 -10.55 5.13
N ASP A 289 -27.13 -9.61 5.71
CA ASP A 289 -27.29 -8.18 5.41
C ASP A 289 -26.56 -7.82 4.10
N LYS A 290 -27.28 -7.13 3.20
CA LYS A 290 -26.78 -6.74 1.88
C LYS A 290 -25.51 -5.90 1.93
N PHE A 291 -25.30 -5.12 3.00
CA PHE A 291 -24.09 -4.35 3.20
C PHE A 291 -22.87 -5.26 3.35
N PHE A 292 -22.97 -6.30 4.18
CA PHE A 292 -21.85 -7.21 4.43
C PHE A 292 -21.70 -8.26 3.33
N GLN A 293 -22.78 -8.69 2.66
CA GLN A 293 -22.71 -9.57 1.50
C GLN A 293 -21.89 -8.99 0.34
N LYS A 294 -21.83 -7.65 0.21
CA LYS A 294 -20.95 -7.01 -0.78
C LYS A 294 -19.47 -7.37 -0.58
N LEU A 295 -19.04 -7.66 0.65
CA LEU A 295 -17.64 -7.99 0.90
C LEU A 295 -17.21 -9.26 0.16
N GLU A 296 -18.12 -10.18 -0.15
CA GLU A 296 -17.82 -11.38 -0.95
C GLU A 296 -17.31 -11.06 -2.35
N GLY A 297 -17.64 -9.88 -2.88
CA GLY A 297 -17.07 -9.40 -4.13
C GLY A 297 -15.64 -8.88 -4.01
N LEU A 298 -14.99 -8.96 -2.85
CA LEU A 298 -13.61 -8.50 -2.64
C LEU A 298 -12.76 -9.66 -2.11
N GLU A 299 -11.63 -9.91 -2.77
CA GLU A 299 -10.67 -10.95 -2.41
C GLU A 299 -9.26 -10.41 -2.53
N GLY A 300 -8.37 -10.80 -1.61
CA GLY A 300 -6.97 -10.40 -1.65
C GLY A 300 -6.22 -10.97 -2.86
N VAL A 301 -5.43 -10.15 -3.54
CA VAL A 301 -4.49 -10.58 -4.60
C VAL A 301 -3.19 -11.12 -3.97
N PRO A 302 -2.60 -12.22 -4.47
CA PRO A 302 -1.31 -12.69 -3.98
C PRO A 302 -0.16 -11.80 -4.47
N VAL A 303 0.84 -11.60 -3.62
CA VAL A 303 2.09 -10.92 -3.94
C VAL A 303 3.24 -11.51 -3.13
N ILE A 304 4.45 -11.49 -3.70
CA ILE A 304 5.68 -11.89 -3.00
C ILE A 304 6.68 -10.75 -3.09
N ASN A 305 7.30 -10.42 -1.97
CA ASN A 305 8.36 -9.43 -1.89
C ASN A 305 9.67 -10.14 -1.51
N LEU A 306 10.73 -9.83 -2.25
CA LEU A 306 12.03 -10.49 -2.15
C LEU A 306 13.08 -9.47 -1.75
N HIS A 307 13.97 -9.85 -0.85
CA HIS A 307 15.10 -9.06 -0.40
C HIS A 307 16.36 -9.88 -0.62
N LEU A 308 17.29 -9.36 -1.42
CA LEU A 308 18.49 -10.07 -1.87
C LEU A 308 19.73 -9.24 -1.56
N TRP A 309 20.60 -9.75 -0.67
CA TRP A 309 21.85 -9.09 -0.30
C TRP A 309 23.01 -9.67 -1.12
N PHE A 310 23.77 -8.81 -1.78
CA PHE A 310 24.88 -9.21 -2.65
C PHE A 310 26.25 -8.87 -2.05
N ASP A 311 27.27 -9.59 -2.52
CA ASP A 311 28.68 -9.42 -2.11
C ASP A 311 29.30 -8.09 -2.55
N ARG A 312 28.68 -7.39 -3.50
CA ARG A 312 29.16 -6.16 -4.13
C ARG A 312 28.01 -5.23 -4.51
N LYS A 313 28.36 -4.00 -4.89
CA LYS A 313 27.43 -3.04 -5.47
C LYS A 313 27.05 -3.45 -6.90
N LEU A 314 25.75 -3.44 -7.20
CA LEU A 314 25.16 -3.80 -8.49
C LEU A 314 24.71 -2.58 -9.30
N THR A 315 24.44 -1.45 -8.64
CA THR A 315 24.02 -0.22 -9.30
C THR A 315 24.18 0.98 -8.37
N ASP A 316 24.40 2.16 -8.95
CA ASP A 316 24.38 3.45 -8.25
C ASP A 316 23.03 4.19 -8.42
N ILE A 317 22.05 3.56 -9.05
CA ILE A 317 20.74 4.18 -9.28
C ILE A 317 20.00 4.34 -7.96
N ASP A 318 19.75 5.60 -7.58
CA ASP A 318 18.90 5.99 -6.46
C ASP A 318 17.45 6.24 -6.92
N HIS A 319 16.76 5.18 -7.34
CA HIS A 319 15.36 5.26 -7.81
C HIS A 319 14.62 3.92 -7.75
N LEU A 320 13.29 3.98 -7.83
CA LEU A 320 12.45 2.84 -8.20
C LEU A 320 12.63 2.50 -9.68
N LEU A 321 12.75 1.21 -10.00
CA LEU A 321 12.95 0.69 -11.34
C LEU A 321 11.78 -0.22 -11.74
N PHE A 322 11.25 -0.03 -12.95
CA PHE A 322 10.25 -0.93 -13.54
C PHE A 322 10.97 -2.02 -14.34
N SER A 323 10.96 -3.25 -13.84
CA SER A 323 11.73 -4.36 -14.46
C SER A 323 11.26 -4.73 -15.86
N ARG A 324 9.97 -4.50 -16.16
CA ARG A 324 9.30 -5.00 -17.37
C ARG A 324 9.48 -6.51 -17.60
N SER A 325 9.71 -7.24 -16.50
CA SER A 325 9.82 -8.68 -16.49
C SER A 325 8.44 -9.35 -16.59
N PRO A 326 8.33 -10.54 -17.20
CA PRO A 326 7.13 -11.36 -17.08
C PRO A 326 6.87 -11.81 -15.62
N LEU A 327 7.93 -11.91 -14.80
CA LEU A 327 7.87 -12.40 -13.42
C LEU A 327 7.87 -11.27 -12.37
N LEU A 328 8.76 -10.29 -12.55
CA LEU A 328 8.96 -9.19 -11.62
C LEU A 328 8.12 -7.96 -12.02
N SER A 329 7.79 -7.13 -11.04
CA SER A 329 7.13 -5.84 -11.21
C SER A 329 8.16 -4.71 -11.05
N VAL A 330 8.13 -4.00 -9.93
CA VAL A 330 9.09 -2.98 -9.55
C VAL A 330 10.18 -3.55 -8.65
N TYR A 331 11.34 -2.89 -8.65
CA TYR A 331 12.41 -3.18 -7.71
C TYR A 331 13.23 -1.92 -7.41
N ALA A 332 14.02 -1.96 -6.35
CA ALA A 332 14.97 -0.91 -6.01
C ALA A 332 16.22 -1.51 -5.36
N ASP A 333 17.35 -0.83 -5.51
CA ASP A 333 18.50 -1.08 -4.63
C ASP A 333 18.32 -0.24 -3.37
N MET A 334 17.84 -0.89 -2.31
CA MET A 334 17.51 -0.25 -1.05
C MET A 334 18.74 0.28 -0.32
N SER A 335 19.93 -0.25 -0.65
CA SER A 335 21.20 0.30 -0.16
C SER A 335 21.55 1.67 -0.73
N ASN A 336 20.84 2.11 -1.79
CA ASN A 336 20.89 3.49 -2.31
C ASN A 336 19.67 4.29 -1.87
N THR A 337 18.48 3.69 -1.98
CA THR A 337 17.22 4.44 -1.91
C THR A 337 16.75 4.73 -0.49
N CYS A 338 17.12 3.89 0.47
CA CYS A 338 16.72 3.95 1.86
C CYS A 338 17.92 4.27 2.77
N LYS A 339 17.81 5.35 3.56
CA LYS A 339 18.90 5.86 4.40
C LYS A 339 19.31 4.88 5.50
N GLU A 340 18.35 4.23 6.18
CA GLU A 340 18.65 3.24 7.22
C GLU A 340 19.33 1.99 6.66
N TYR A 341 19.07 1.64 5.39
CA TYR A 341 19.59 0.42 4.76
C TYR A 341 20.85 0.70 3.93
N ALA A 342 21.39 1.91 4.01
CA ALA A 342 22.46 2.39 3.16
C ALA A 342 23.73 1.53 3.32
N ASN A 343 24.29 1.09 2.19
CA ASN A 343 25.57 0.40 2.14
C ASN A 343 26.33 0.82 0.87
N PRO A 344 27.52 1.43 0.99
CA PRO A 344 28.27 1.91 -0.17
C PRO A 344 28.91 0.78 -0.96
N ASP A 345 29.21 -0.36 -0.34
CA ASP A 345 30.03 -1.43 -0.93
C ASP A 345 29.18 -2.61 -1.43
N ARG A 346 27.95 -2.76 -0.93
CA ARG A 346 27.07 -3.90 -1.20
C ARG A 346 25.65 -3.44 -1.55
N SER A 347 25.02 -4.17 -2.47
CA SER A 347 23.61 -3.95 -2.81
C SER A 347 22.67 -4.81 -1.98
N MET A 348 21.52 -4.22 -1.63
CA MET A 348 20.34 -4.95 -1.15
C MET A 348 19.21 -4.65 -2.13
N LEU A 349 18.88 -5.62 -2.98
CA LEU A 349 17.78 -5.47 -3.92
C LEU A 349 16.49 -5.91 -3.25
N GLU A 350 15.52 -5.01 -3.20
CA GLU A 350 14.14 -5.35 -2.86
C GLU A 350 13.29 -5.37 -4.13
N LEU A 351 12.58 -6.47 -4.36
CA LEU A 351 11.84 -6.74 -5.59
C LEU A 351 10.41 -7.18 -5.28
N VAL A 352 9.49 -6.81 -6.15
CA VAL A 352 8.11 -7.31 -6.14
C VAL A 352 7.97 -8.36 -7.25
N LEU A 353 7.56 -9.58 -6.89
CA LEU A 353 7.16 -10.61 -7.84
C LEU A 353 5.65 -10.57 -8.02
N ALA A 354 5.24 -10.24 -9.25
CA ALA A 354 3.84 -10.13 -9.63
C ALA A 354 3.66 -10.37 -11.16
N PRO A 355 2.65 -11.17 -11.57
CA PRO A 355 1.63 -11.82 -10.73
C PRO A 355 2.17 -13.03 -9.94
N ALA A 356 1.69 -13.22 -8.71
CA ALA A 356 2.20 -14.26 -7.81
C ALA A 356 1.29 -15.49 -7.68
N GLN A 357 0.16 -15.57 -8.40
CA GLN A 357 -0.82 -16.66 -8.28
C GLN A 357 -0.18 -18.06 -8.40
N ASP A 358 0.69 -18.25 -9.40
CA ASP A 358 1.37 -19.54 -9.66
C ASP A 358 2.68 -19.71 -8.86
N TRP A 359 3.05 -18.69 -8.07
CA TRP A 359 4.30 -18.64 -7.31
C TRP A 359 4.08 -18.70 -5.79
N ILE A 360 2.90 -18.34 -5.31
CA ILE A 360 2.63 -18.16 -3.88
C ILE A 360 2.78 -19.46 -3.07
N SER A 361 2.59 -20.61 -3.71
CA SER A 361 2.75 -21.94 -3.11
C SER A 361 4.10 -22.60 -3.38
N LYS A 362 4.95 -22.00 -4.23
CA LYS A 362 6.27 -22.54 -4.56
C LYS A 362 7.26 -22.41 -3.41
N SER A 363 8.29 -23.26 -3.42
CA SER A 363 9.40 -23.16 -2.45
C SER A 363 10.19 -21.87 -2.63
N ASP A 364 10.88 -21.45 -1.57
CA ASP A 364 11.71 -20.23 -1.62
C ASP A 364 12.85 -20.42 -2.62
N GLU A 365 13.44 -21.60 -2.69
CA GLU A 365 14.50 -21.96 -3.62
C GLU A 365 14.05 -21.84 -5.08
N GLU A 366 12.83 -22.29 -5.42
CA GLU A 366 12.27 -22.13 -6.77
C GLU A 366 12.09 -20.65 -7.14
N ILE A 367 11.58 -19.85 -6.20
CA ILE A 367 11.34 -18.42 -6.40
C ILE A 367 12.66 -17.67 -6.56
N ILE A 368 13.66 -17.96 -5.73
CA ILE A 368 15.00 -17.37 -5.82
C ILE A 368 15.66 -17.76 -7.14
N ALA A 369 15.64 -19.05 -7.52
CA ALA A 369 16.23 -19.50 -8.78
C ALA A 369 15.60 -18.81 -10.00
N ALA A 370 14.27 -18.59 -9.99
CA ALA A 370 13.59 -17.85 -11.04
C ALA A 370 13.93 -16.36 -11.03
N THR A 371 14.04 -15.75 -9.85
CA THR A 371 14.40 -14.34 -9.69
C THR A 371 15.83 -14.07 -10.16
N MET A 372 16.78 -14.94 -9.82
CA MET A 372 18.18 -14.81 -10.26
C MET A 372 18.31 -14.83 -11.79
N LYS A 373 17.52 -15.64 -12.50
CA LYS A 373 17.47 -15.64 -13.97
C LYS A 373 16.94 -14.33 -14.56
N GLU A 374 16.04 -13.66 -13.86
CA GLU A 374 15.60 -12.32 -14.26
C GLU A 374 16.69 -11.28 -13.97
N LEU A 375 17.39 -11.37 -12.82
CA LEU A 375 18.51 -10.49 -12.49
C LEU A 375 19.67 -10.60 -13.49
N GLU A 376 19.96 -11.78 -14.03
CA GLU A 376 20.93 -11.96 -15.11
C GLU A 376 20.62 -11.09 -16.34
N LYS A 377 19.33 -10.85 -16.63
CA LYS A 377 18.90 -9.98 -17.74
C LYS A 377 18.91 -8.50 -17.36
N LEU A 378 18.58 -8.19 -16.10
CA LEU A 378 18.55 -6.82 -15.60
C LEU A 378 19.96 -6.26 -15.37
N PHE A 379 20.90 -7.12 -14.97
CA PHE A 379 22.29 -6.78 -14.60
C PHE A 379 23.31 -7.76 -15.22
N PRO A 380 23.34 -7.93 -16.55
CA PRO A 380 24.20 -8.92 -17.19
C PRO A 380 25.69 -8.73 -16.82
N GLN A 381 26.14 -7.49 -16.65
CA GLN A 381 27.52 -7.17 -16.28
C GLN A 381 27.95 -7.68 -14.88
N HIS A 382 27.01 -8.00 -14.00
CA HIS A 382 27.29 -8.50 -12.65
C HIS A 382 27.14 -10.02 -12.52
N PHE A 383 26.38 -10.65 -13.40
CA PHE A 383 26.08 -12.09 -13.31
C PHE A 383 26.64 -12.91 -14.48
N THR A 384 27.13 -12.26 -15.53
CA THR A 384 27.83 -12.92 -16.65
C THR A 384 29.34 -12.65 -16.58
N GLY A 385 30.16 -13.67 -16.80
CA GLY A 385 31.63 -13.58 -16.76
C GLY A 385 32.29 -14.47 -15.70
N ASP A 386 33.60 -14.29 -15.50
CA ASP A 386 34.44 -15.19 -14.68
C ASP A 386 34.30 -14.98 -13.16
N ASN A 387 33.73 -13.84 -12.73
CA ASN A 387 33.54 -13.50 -11.32
C ASN A 387 32.13 -12.93 -11.08
N PRO A 388 31.07 -13.76 -11.18
CA PRO A 388 29.70 -13.32 -10.97
C PRO A 388 29.48 -12.91 -9.50
N SER A 389 28.58 -11.94 -9.29
CA SER A 389 28.15 -11.52 -7.96
C SER A 389 27.50 -12.68 -7.21
N GLN A 390 27.75 -12.74 -5.91
CA GLN A 390 27.28 -13.79 -5.03
C GLN A 390 26.13 -13.26 -4.18
N LEU A 391 25.05 -14.03 -4.12
CA LEU A 391 23.97 -13.81 -3.17
C LEU A 391 24.44 -14.27 -1.78
N LEU A 392 24.53 -13.33 -0.84
CA LEU A 392 24.97 -13.59 0.53
C LEU A 392 23.84 -14.21 1.36
N LYS A 393 22.64 -13.63 1.26
CA LYS A 393 21.42 -14.08 1.92
C LYS A 393 20.18 -13.53 1.23
N TYR A 394 19.02 -14.08 1.59
CA TYR A 394 17.74 -13.62 1.09
C TYR A 394 16.63 -13.72 2.15
N HIS A 395 15.59 -12.90 1.99
CA HIS A 395 14.30 -13.04 2.68
C HIS A 395 13.15 -12.95 1.69
N LEU A 396 12.17 -13.85 1.80
CA LEU A 396 10.94 -13.80 1.02
C LEU A 396 9.75 -13.59 1.96
N VAL A 397 8.94 -12.57 1.66
CA VAL A 397 7.67 -12.35 2.35
C VAL A 397 6.53 -12.62 1.39
N LYS A 398 5.82 -13.73 1.63
CA LYS A 398 4.67 -14.16 0.84
C LYS A 398 3.39 -13.64 1.47
N THR A 399 2.61 -12.87 0.72
CA THR A 399 1.30 -12.39 1.15
C THR A 399 0.21 -12.93 0.21
N PRO A 400 -0.39 -14.10 0.51
CA PRO A 400 -1.35 -14.76 -0.40
C PRO A 400 -2.64 -13.97 -0.63
N ARG A 401 -3.00 -13.11 0.32
CA ARG A 401 -4.17 -12.24 0.27
C ARG A 401 -3.75 -10.85 0.75
N SER A 402 -3.29 -10.02 -0.20
CA SER A 402 -2.79 -8.67 0.08
C SER A 402 -3.90 -7.63 -0.04
N VAL A 403 -3.74 -6.62 -0.91
CA VAL A 403 -4.80 -5.67 -1.27
C VAL A 403 -5.91 -6.39 -2.03
N TYR A 404 -7.12 -5.84 -2.08
CA TYR A 404 -8.17 -6.48 -2.89
C TYR A 404 -7.78 -6.48 -4.37
N LYS A 405 -8.07 -7.59 -5.06
CA LYS A 405 -7.87 -7.75 -6.51
C LYS A 405 -8.86 -6.84 -7.24
N ALA A 406 -8.36 -5.78 -7.84
CA ALA A 406 -9.13 -4.69 -8.41
C ALA A 406 -9.56 -4.98 -9.85
N THR A 407 -10.27 -6.08 -10.06
CA THR A 407 -10.87 -6.44 -11.36
C THR A 407 -12.06 -5.54 -11.71
N PRO A 408 -12.58 -5.58 -12.94
CA PRO A 408 -13.79 -4.86 -13.31
C PRO A 408 -14.97 -5.13 -12.37
N GLY A 409 -15.76 -4.10 -12.09
CA GLY A 409 -16.97 -4.11 -11.25
C GLY A 409 -16.71 -4.05 -9.74
N ARG A 410 -15.45 -4.09 -9.29
CA ARG A 410 -15.12 -4.20 -7.87
C ARG A 410 -15.44 -2.95 -7.07
N GLN A 411 -15.55 -1.76 -7.70
CA GLN A 411 -15.95 -0.55 -6.97
C GLN A 411 -17.35 -0.68 -6.34
N GLY A 412 -18.27 -1.39 -6.98
CA GLY A 412 -19.64 -1.60 -6.48
C GLY A 412 -19.72 -2.42 -5.17
N TYR A 413 -18.66 -3.14 -4.83
CA TYR A 413 -18.57 -4.00 -3.65
C TYR A 413 -17.88 -3.32 -2.47
N ARG A 414 -17.26 -2.15 -2.67
CA ARG A 414 -16.52 -1.45 -1.61
C ARG A 414 -17.50 -0.80 -0.62
N PRO A 415 -17.46 -1.16 0.68
CA PRO A 415 -18.38 -0.64 1.69
C PRO A 415 -18.00 0.78 2.12
N SER A 416 -18.95 1.58 2.60
CA SER A 416 -18.63 2.80 3.36
C SER A 416 -17.99 2.47 4.71
N GLN A 417 -17.39 3.48 5.36
CA GLN A 417 -16.86 3.32 6.72
C GLN A 417 -17.98 3.14 7.76
N LYS A 418 -19.15 3.77 7.55
CA LYS A 418 -20.37 3.53 8.32
C LYS A 418 -21.02 2.21 7.90
N THR A 419 -21.35 1.35 8.85
CA THR A 419 -22.10 0.10 8.62
C THR A 419 -23.57 0.28 9.07
N PRO A 420 -24.48 -0.65 8.74
CA PRO A 420 -25.85 -0.61 9.28
C PRO A 420 -25.92 -0.93 10.79
N ILE A 421 -24.83 -1.39 11.40
CA ILE A 421 -24.75 -1.70 12.82
C ILE A 421 -24.29 -0.46 13.58
N GLU A 422 -25.14 0.04 14.48
CA GLU A 422 -25.00 1.36 15.12
C GLU A 422 -23.62 1.61 15.75
N ASN A 423 -23.05 0.61 16.41
CA ASN A 423 -21.77 0.72 17.12
C ASN A 423 -20.59 0.02 16.43
N PHE A 424 -20.70 -0.31 15.13
CA PHE A 424 -19.64 -0.98 14.37
C PHE A 424 -19.30 -0.25 13.06
N TYR A 425 -18.00 -0.05 12.83
CA TYR A 425 -17.47 0.73 11.70
C TYR A 425 -16.36 -0.05 10.98
N LEU A 426 -16.09 0.32 9.72
CA LEU A 426 -15.02 -0.26 8.90
C LEU A 426 -13.95 0.79 8.57
N ALA A 427 -12.69 0.37 8.61
CA ALA A 427 -11.56 1.08 8.06
C ALA A 427 -10.68 0.09 7.26
N GLY A 428 -10.01 0.57 6.22
CA GLY A 428 -9.19 -0.28 5.35
C GLY A 428 -9.15 0.25 3.93
N ASP A 429 -8.05 -0.05 3.24
CA ASP A 429 -7.83 0.29 1.84
C ASP A 429 -8.99 -0.16 0.91
N TYR A 430 -9.62 -1.29 1.23
CA TYR A 430 -10.78 -1.87 0.53
C TYR A 430 -12.07 -1.07 0.69
N THR A 431 -12.25 -0.31 1.78
CA THR A 431 -13.44 0.53 1.98
C THR A 431 -13.53 1.62 0.91
N MET A 432 -14.72 2.14 0.66
CA MET A 432 -14.98 3.12 -0.39
C MET A 432 -14.24 4.42 -0.09
N GLN A 433 -13.25 4.71 -0.94
CA GLN A 433 -12.50 5.96 -1.00
C GLN A 433 -11.74 6.04 -2.34
N LYS A 434 -11.37 7.25 -2.75
CA LYS A 434 -10.90 7.56 -4.12
C LYS A 434 -9.47 7.12 -4.44
N TYR A 435 -8.63 6.78 -3.45
CA TYR A 435 -7.22 6.42 -3.57
C TYR A 435 -6.93 4.91 -3.63
N LEU A 436 -7.94 4.09 -3.94
CA LEU A 436 -7.78 2.66 -4.28
C LEU A 436 -7.12 1.84 -3.15
N GLY A 437 -6.74 0.61 -3.45
CA GLY A 437 -5.98 -0.27 -2.54
C GLY A 437 -4.53 0.20 -2.33
N SER A 438 -4.32 1.28 -1.58
CA SER A 438 -3.00 1.90 -1.38
C SER A 438 -2.77 2.36 0.07
N MET A 439 -1.54 2.78 0.40
CA MET A 439 -1.22 3.40 1.69
C MET A 439 -2.03 4.67 1.95
N GLU A 440 -2.16 5.53 0.93
CA GLU A 440 -2.99 6.74 0.99
C GLU A 440 -4.48 6.39 1.17
N GLY A 441 -4.95 5.35 0.48
CA GLY A 441 -6.31 4.83 0.66
C GLY A 441 -6.56 4.29 2.07
N ALA A 442 -5.59 3.59 2.66
CA ALA A 442 -5.65 3.11 4.03
C ALA A 442 -5.71 4.29 5.03
N VAL A 443 -4.81 5.27 4.91
CA VAL A 443 -4.81 6.46 5.79
C VAL A 443 -6.13 7.23 5.66
N LEU A 444 -6.59 7.48 4.43
CA LEU A 444 -7.86 8.17 4.21
C LEU A 444 -9.04 7.37 4.78
N SER A 445 -9.07 6.05 4.63
CA SER A 445 -10.16 5.24 5.19
C SER A 445 -10.25 5.34 6.72
N GLY A 446 -9.11 5.37 7.42
CA GLY A 446 -9.08 5.58 8.87
C GLY A 446 -9.58 6.96 9.27
N LYS A 447 -9.16 8.00 8.55
CA LYS A 447 -9.64 9.38 8.74
C LYS A 447 -11.15 9.50 8.52
N LEU A 448 -11.68 8.86 7.49
CA LEU A 448 -13.12 8.83 7.20
C LEU A 448 -13.90 8.09 8.29
N ALA A 449 -13.39 6.95 8.78
CA ALA A 449 -14.03 6.21 9.86
C ALA A 449 -14.09 7.05 11.15
N ALA A 450 -12.98 7.68 11.53
CA ALA A 450 -12.93 8.60 12.66
C ALA A 450 -13.90 9.79 12.51
N ALA A 451 -14.00 10.36 11.30
CA ALA A 451 -14.90 11.48 11.01
C ALA A 451 -16.39 11.08 11.13
N VAL A 452 -16.76 9.89 10.64
CA VAL A 452 -18.13 9.36 10.80
C VAL A 452 -18.43 9.14 12.27
N ILE A 453 -17.53 8.48 13.02
CA ILE A 453 -17.70 8.25 14.46
C ILE A 453 -17.87 9.57 15.22
N SER A 454 -17.03 10.57 14.93
CA SER A 454 -17.09 11.87 15.60
C SER A 454 -18.37 12.64 15.29
N LYS A 455 -18.96 12.40 14.10
CA LYS A 455 -20.25 12.98 13.71
C LYS A 455 -21.42 12.30 14.41
N ASP A 456 -21.41 10.97 14.45
CA ASP A 456 -22.48 10.17 15.06
C ASP A 456 -22.42 10.25 16.61
N HIS A 457 -21.22 10.40 17.18
CA HIS A 457 -20.97 10.46 18.61
C HIS A 457 -20.00 11.61 18.97
N PRO A 458 -20.47 12.87 19.00
CA PRO A 458 -19.60 14.01 19.30
C PRO A 458 -18.93 13.91 20.67
N ALA A 459 -17.63 14.12 20.72
CA ALA A 459 -16.84 14.26 21.94
C ALA A 459 -16.26 15.68 22.06
N ALA A 460 -15.89 16.08 23.29
CA ALA A 460 -15.17 17.34 23.49
C ALA A 460 -13.72 17.18 23.01
N PRO A 461 -13.22 18.00 22.06
CA PRO A 461 -11.86 17.88 21.57
C PRO A 461 -10.83 17.97 22.71
N LEU A 462 -9.74 17.19 22.62
CA LEU A 462 -8.63 17.33 23.56
C LEU A 462 -8.02 18.73 23.44
N ASN A 463 -7.83 19.41 24.57
CA ASN A 463 -7.18 20.72 24.60
C ASN A 463 -5.68 20.54 24.33
N PRO A 464 -5.13 21.01 23.19
CA PRO A 464 -3.75 20.72 22.79
C PRO A 464 -2.69 21.30 23.75
N ASN A 465 -3.07 22.24 24.61
CA ASN A 465 -2.19 22.86 25.61
C ASN A 465 -2.18 22.14 26.97
N LYS A 466 -2.93 21.05 27.15
CA LYS A 466 -2.84 20.20 28.36
C LYS A 466 -1.93 19.00 28.07
N THR A 467 -0.61 19.21 28.10
CA THR A 467 0.31 18.10 28.38
C THR A 467 -0.06 17.54 29.75
N GLN A 468 -0.59 16.32 29.78
CA GLN A 468 -0.76 15.61 31.05
C GLN A 468 0.63 15.40 31.64
N SER A 469 0.95 16.15 32.69
CA SER A 469 2.13 15.90 33.51
C SER A 469 1.97 14.52 34.12
N THR A 470 2.70 13.54 33.61
CA THR A 470 2.85 12.24 34.26
C THR A 470 3.49 12.50 35.63
N PRO A 471 2.90 12.06 36.76
CA PRO A 471 3.60 12.11 38.03
C PRO A 471 4.76 11.11 37.94
N VAL A 472 5.99 11.61 37.99
CA VAL A 472 7.16 10.77 38.23
C VAL A 472 6.99 10.17 39.61
N SER A 473 6.58 8.90 39.65
CA SER A 473 6.62 8.07 40.85
C SER A 473 8.09 7.88 41.23
N SER A 474 8.60 8.73 42.13
CA SER A 474 9.81 8.44 42.88
C SER A 474 9.51 7.29 43.85
N ALA A 475 10.06 6.10 43.56
CA ALA A 475 10.16 5.03 44.54
C ALA A 475 11.65 4.75 44.80
N ARG A 476 11.96 4.72 46.09
CA ARG A 476 13.26 4.40 46.70
C ARG A 476 13.63 2.94 46.50
#